data_AF-N1W606-F1
#
_entry.id   AF-N1W606-F1
#
_cell.length_a   1.000
_cell.length_b   1.000
_cell.length_c   1.000
_cell.angle_alpha   90.00
_cell.angle_beta   90.00
_cell.angle_gamma   90.00
#
_symmetry.space_group_name_H-M   'P 1'
#
loop_
_entity.id
_entity.type
_entity.pdbx_description
1 polymer ?
#
loop_
_entity_poly.entity_id
_entity_poly.type
_entity_poly.pdbx_seq_one_letter_code
_entity_poly.pdbx_strand_id
1 'polypeptide(L)' 'MQVILKDSEFDFEFFDLTDEDEELNQYRFDELLTSDRKRNFDLRKEIAWRVKLVKKDDVFTVIFSHHHAILDGWSIEVPK' A
#
# COMPACT_ATOMS: atom_id res chain seq x y z
N MET A 1 -1.05 21.71 -13.26
CA MET A 1 0.37 21.61 -13.64
C MET A 1 1.02 20.63 -12.68
N GLN A 2 1.75 19.63 -13.18
CA GLN A 2 2.42 18.61 -12.36
C GLN A 2 3.92 18.94 -12.28
N VAL A 3 4.52 18.76 -11.11
CA VAL A 3 5.97 18.91 -10.90
C VAL A 3 6.54 17.55 -10.53
N ILE A 4 7.58 17.13 -11.24
CA ILE A 4 8.27 15.87 -10.97
C ILE A 4 9.49 16.18 -10.10
N LEU A 5 9.50 15.62 -8.89
CA LEU A 5 10.63 15.73 -7.97
C LEU A 5 11.74 14.78 -8.45
N LYS A 6 12.99 15.23 -8.38
CA LYS A 6 14.16 14.42 -8.74
C LYS A 6 14.40 13.29 -7.72
N ASP A 7 14.20 13.62 -6.45
CA ASP A 7 14.38 12.73 -5.32
C ASP A 7 13.16 12.86 -4.40
N SER A 8 12.66 11.74 -3.90
CA SER A 8 11.64 11.71 -2.86
C SER A 8 11.74 10.41 -2.09
N GLU A 9 11.49 10.49 -0.78
CA GLU A 9 11.22 9.31 0.02
C GLU A 9 9.82 8.79 -0.33
N PHE A 10 9.66 7.46 -0.32
CA PHE A 10 8.38 6.80 -0.49
C PHE A 10 8.03 6.03 0.78
N ASP A 11 6.73 5.95 1.06
CA ASP A 11 6.25 5.29 2.24
C ASP A 11 6.17 3.77 2.00
N PHE A 12 7.00 3.04 2.75
CA PHE A 12 7.13 1.59 2.72
C PHE A 12 7.05 1.02 4.12
N GLU A 13 6.13 0.09 4.32
CA GLU A 13 5.96 -0.61 5.59
C GLU A 13 5.99 -2.13 5.38
N PHE A 14 6.65 -2.86 6.29
CA PHE A 14 6.66 -4.32 6.29
C PHE A 14 5.97 -4.85 7.55
N PHE A 15 5.04 -5.78 7.36
CA PHE A 15 4.30 -6.45 8.43
C PHE A 15 4.53 -7.95 8.32
N ASP A 16 5.01 -8.58 9.40
CA ASP A 16 5.11 -10.03 9.52
C ASP A 16 4.01 -10.54 10.45
N LEU A 17 3.05 -11.29 9.89
CA LEU A 17 1.94 -11.91 10.59
C LEU A 17 2.14 -13.44 10.69
N THR A 18 3.37 -13.95 10.62
CA THR A 18 3.60 -15.41 10.66
C THR A 18 3.36 -16.03 12.04
N ASP A 19 3.46 -15.23 13.12
CA ASP A 19 3.43 -15.73 14.50
C ASP A 19 2.06 -15.66 15.18
N GLU A 20 1.02 -15.11 14.51
CA GLU A 20 -0.32 -15.02 15.09
C GLU A 20 -1.22 -16.20 14.66
N ASP A 21 -2.27 -16.45 15.44
CA ASP A 21 -3.31 -17.42 15.07
C ASP A 21 -4.00 -16.97 13.77
N GLU A 22 -4.49 -17.92 12.97
CA GLU A 22 -5.13 -17.67 11.67
C GLU A 22 -6.25 -16.63 11.73
N GLU A 23 -7.07 -16.63 12.79
CA GLU A 23 -8.16 -15.65 12.95
C GLU A 23 -7.62 -14.25 13.26
N LEU A 24 -6.53 -14.17 14.03
CA LEU A 24 -5.88 -12.92 14.39
C LEU A 24 -5.12 -12.33 13.20
N ASN A 25 -4.42 -13.17 12.42
CA ASN A 25 -3.76 -12.81 11.17
C ASN A 25 -4.74 -12.17 10.19
N GLN A 26 -5.91 -12.80 10.00
CA GLN A 26 -6.94 -12.27 9.11
C GLN A 26 -7.47 -10.92 9.61
N TYR A 27 -7.76 -10.81 10.91
CA TYR A 27 -8.21 -9.55 11.51
C TYR A 27 -7.19 -8.42 11.32
N ARG A 28 -5.91 -8.69 11.56
CA ARG A 28 -4.82 -7.71 11.35
C ARG A 28 -4.69 -7.30 9.90
N PHE A 29 -4.76 -8.25 8.98
CA PHE A 29 -4.71 -7.95 7.56
C PHE A 29 -5.87 -7.03 7.12
N ASP A 30 -7.09 -7.30 7.59
CA ASP A 30 -8.26 -6.46 7.31
C ASP A 30 -8.15 -5.07 7.96
N GLU A 31 -7.54 -4.97 9.14
CA GLU A 31 -7.19 -3.71 9.79
C GLU A 31 -6.19 -2.91 8.94
N LEU A 32 -5.15 -3.55 8.41
CA LEU A 32 -4.16 -2.92 7.53
C LEU A 32 -4.81 -2.38 6.24
N LEU A 33 -5.69 -3.16 5.61
CA LEU A 33 -6.43 -2.71 4.43
C LEU A 33 -7.37 -1.54 4.75
N THR A 34 -8.11 -1.64 5.85
CA THR A 34 -9.09 -0.62 6.25
C THR A 34 -8.42 0.69 6.64
N SER A 35 -7.32 0.62 7.39
CA SER A 35 -6.53 1.78 7.80
C SER A 35 -5.90 2.45 6.58
N ASP A 36 -5.37 1.67 5.64
CA ASP A 36 -4.80 2.19 4.41
C ASP A 36 -5.87 2.94 3.58
N ARG A 37 -7.02 2.33 3.33
CA ARG A 37 -8.12 2.99 2.59
C ARG A 37 -8.62 4.28 3.23
N LYS A 38 -8.56 4.40 4.57
CA LYS A 38 -8.96 5.62 5.30
C LYS A 38 -7.88 6.70 5.28
N ARG A 39 -6.62 6.34 5.05
CA ARG A 39 -5.51 7.28 5.03
C ARG A 39 -5.42 7.96 3.66
N ASN A 40 -6.00 9.16 3.58
CA ASN A 40 -5.90 10.05 2.42
C ASN A 40 -4.45 10.48 2.14
N PHE A 41 -4.16 10.81 0.88
CA PHE A 41 -2.90 11.43 0.48
C PHE A 41 -2.96 12.96 0.65
N ASP A 42 -2.05 13.57 1.40
CA ASP A 42 -1.78 15.01 1.35
C ASP A 42 -0.71 15.28 0.28
N LEU A 43 -1.14 15.47 -0.97
CA LEU A 43 -0.28 15.68 -2.15
C LEU A 43 0.68 16.87 -2.04
N ARG A 44 0.57 17.70 -1.00
CA ARG A 44 1.48 18.81 -0.71
C ARG A 44 2.68 18.38 0.14
N LYS A 45 2.61 17.23 0.79
CA LYS A 45 3.58 16.78 1.80
C LYS A 45 4.13 15.39 1.54
N GLU A 46 3.38 14.53 0.87
CA GLU A 46 3.81 13.18 0.55
C GLU A 46 3.65 12.88 -0.94
N ILE A 47 4.40 11.88 -1.41
CA ILE A 47 4.23 11.36 -2.75
C ILE A 47 2.88 10.65 -2.89
N ALA A 48 2.39 10.61 -4.13
CA ALA A 48 1.05 10.12 -4.45
C ALA A 48 0.94 8.58 -4.49
N TRP A 49 1.85 7.85 -3.86
CA TRP A 49 1.78 6.39 -3.72
C TRP A 49 2.51 5.89 -2.48
N ARG A 50 2.14 4.69 -2.02
CA ARG A 50 2.78 3.98 -0.91
C ARG A 50 2.60 2.47 -1.06
N VAL A 51 3.44 1.71 -0.36
CA VAL A 51 3.47 0.24 -0.39
C VAL A 51 3.47 -0.30 1.03
N LYS A 52 2.64 -1.33 1.28
CA LYS A 52 2.81 -2.22 2.43
C LYS A 52 3.08 -3.63 1.94
N LEU A 53 4.09 -4.27 2.50
CA LEU A 53 4.37 -5.68 2.27
C LEU A 53 3.93 -6.45 3.51
N VAL A 54 2.97 -7.34 3.35
CA VAL A 54 2.45 -8.18 4.44
C VAL A 54 2.85 -9.62 4.18
N LYS A 55 3.55 -10.23 5.12
CA LYS A 55 3.87 -11.66 5.11
C LYS A 55 2.90 -12.40 6.02
N LYS A 56 2.33 -13.49 5.52
CA LYS A 56 1.53 -14.46 6.27
C LYS A 56 2.01 -15.84 5.85
N ASP A 57 2.59 -16.59 6.79
CA ASP A 57 3.30 -17.84 6.50
C ASP A 57 4.35 -17.64 5.39
N ASP A 58 4.29 -18.45 4.33
CA ASP A 58 5.15 -18.34 3.14
C ASP A 58 4.54 -17.46 2.02
N VAL A 59 3.44 -16.74 2.31
CA VAL A 59 2.73 -15.89 1.36
C VAL A 59 3.02 -14.42 1.62
N PHE A 60 3.40 -13.69 0.57
CA PHE A 60 3.59 -12.25 0.61
C PHE A 60 2.47 -11.55 -0.17
N THR A 61 1.81 -10.61 0.48
CA THR A 61 0.80 -9.75 -0.12
C THR A 61 1.31 -8.31 -0.18
N VAL A 62 1.22 -7.70 -1.36
CA VAL A 62 1.55 -6.29 -1.56
C VAL A 62 0.26 -5.48 -1.57
N ILE A 63 0.15 -4.53 -0.64
CA ILE A 63 -0.87 -3.48 -0.67
C ILE A 63 -0.23 -2.28 -1.35
N PHE A 64 -0.63 -2.03 -2.59
CA PHE A 64 -0.19 -0.85 -3.36
C PHE A 64 -1.31 0.18 -3.43
N SER A 65 -1.04 1.35 -2.86
CA SER A 65 -2.01 2.45 -2.81
C SER A 65 -1.45 3.65 -3.53
N HIS A 66 -2.26 4.26 -4.38
CA HIS A 66 -1.86 5.43 -5.17
C HIS A 66 -3.02 6.39 -5.34
N HIS A 67 -2.71 7.66 -5.55
CA HIS A 67 -3.68 8.66 -5.97
C HIS A 67 -3.91 8.52 -7.48
N HIS A 68 -5.16 8.50 -7.91
CA HIS A 68 -5.57 8.42 -9.33
C HIS A 68 -5.06 9.58 -10.22
N ALA A 69 -4.36 10.56 -9.64
CA ALA A 69 -3.79 11.68 -10.36
C ALA A 69 -2.44 11.33 -11.02
N ILE A 70 -1.80 10.24 -10.60
CA ILE A 70 -0.48 9.81 -11.13
C ILE A 70 -0.54 8.50 -11.92
N LEU A 71 -1.57 7.70 -11.72
CA LEU A 71 -1.80 6.43 -12.42
C LEU A 71 -3.30 6.28 -12.65
N ASP A 72 -3.68 5.79 -13.83
CA ASP A 72 -5.04 5.40 -14.15
C ASP A 72 -5.14 3.88 -14.33
N GLY A 73 -6.37 3.36 -14.37
CA GLY A 73 -6.63 1.92 -14.52
C GLY A 73 -6.25 1.34 -15.88
N TRP A 74 -5.78 2.15 -16.83
CA TRP A 74 -5.23 1.67 -18.11
C TRP A 74 -3.69 1.55 -18.06
N SER A 75 -3.05 2.30 -17.16
CA SER A 75 -1.62 2.28 -16.91
C SER A 75 -1.18 1.11 -16.00
N ILE A 76 -2.12 0.52 -15.26
CA ILE A 76 -1.89 -0.66 -14.42
C ILE A 76 -2.46 -1.89 -15.13
N GLU A 77 -1.60 -2.70 -15.73
CA GLU A 77 -1.99 -4.03 -16.19
C GLU A 77 -2.16 -4.93 -14.97
N VAL A 78 -3.40 -5.29 -14.63
CA VAL A 78 -3.69 -6.34 -13.66
C VAL A 78 -3.69 -7.66 -14.44
N PRO A 79 -2.73 -8.58 -14.21
CA PRO A 79 -2.76 -9.88 -14.87
C PRO A 79 -4.10 -10.56 -14.62
N LYS A 80 -4.72 -11.09 -15.68
CA LYS A 80 -5.92 -11.94 -15.56
C LYS A 80 -5.55 -13.33 -15.05
#